data_AF-A0A813SNQ6-F1
#
_entry.id   AF-A0A813SNQ6-F1
#
_cell.length_a   1.000
_cell.length_b   1.000
_cell.length_c   1.000
_cell.angle_alpha   90.00
_cell.angle_beta   90.00
_cell.angle_gamma   90.00
#
_symmetry.space_group_name_H-M   'P 1'
#
loop_
_entity.id
_entity.type
_entity.pdbx_description
1 polymer ?
#
loop_
_entity_poly.entity_id
_entity_poly.type
_entity_poly.pdbx_seq_one_letter_code
_entity_poly.pdbx_strand_id
1 'polypeptide(L)'
;MNRFSDIDVTLKRLPAVYGYHSEELVSVEKALEPIESQINELKVYIKAAKKYCHFPSEDGLTRDESAAVYIYTMEWGKTSLYHLLNKALRDANRQNIRIWYPYLKLFDTALDKLPTVKDSVWRGVPLCIGKNFTKDQVFTWWTVNSCSSSVNVIKNFFGNNKSSTLFLIQTINGKKISGYTAYESEDEVVLKIGTQFRVKSDPLEQSNQSHIVHLMEIDDNHDKEPLTPTMNNLKLTSIPSNQRASKPPEFATPGTYAELRCKGRPCVKCQKCRDWRFRGNEDQWNWVCNHRNWDQMDWSRWYNADKKLLKKRRSGTCFFDDGDLYYFDDGLRDEFSSFFRGRRHRDHVCLCEKH
;
A
#
# COMPACT_ATOMS: atom_id res chain seq x y z
N MET A 1 -6.70 -2.51 8.83
CA MET A 1 -6.83 -2.14 7.40
C MET A 1 -8.16 -2.49 6.69
N ASN A 2 -9.32 -2.58 7.35
CA ASN A 2 -10.62 -2.47 6.68
C ASN A 2 -11.00 -0.98 6.41
N ARG A 3 -10.47 -0.03 7.19
CA ARG A 3 -10.71 1.43 7.04
C ARG A 3 -10.37 1.98 5.65
N PHE A 4 -9.26 1.53 5.10
CA PHE A 4 -8.71 1.97 3.81
C PHE A 4 -9.60 1.57 2.62
N SER A 5 -10.26 0.42 2.72
CA SER A 5 -11.11 -0.15 1.66
C SER A 5 -12.54 0.39 1.62
N ASP A 6 -13.00 1.10 2.65
CA ASP A 6 -14.32 1.73 2.66
C ASP A 6 -14.32 2.99 1.77
N ILE A 7 -15.23 3.08 0.81
CA ILE A 7 -15.22 4.18 -0.19
C ILE A 7 -16.64 4.57 -0.62
N ASP A 8 -16.83 5.83 -0.99
CA ASP A 8 -17.96 6.26 -1.82
C ASP A 8 -17.62 6.06 -3.30
N VAL A 9 -18.17 4.99 -3.90
CA VAL A 9 -18.06 4.72 -5.35
C VAL A 9 -19.05 5.50 -6.19
N THR A 10 -19.97 6.25 -5.58
CA THR A 10 -21.08 6.93 -6.26
C THR A 10 -20.79 8.39 -6.60
N LEU A 11 -19.79 8.99 -5.94
CA LEU A 11 -19.31 10.37 -6.16
C LEU A 11 -20.44 11.42 -6.22
N LYS A 12 -21.51 11.20 -5.44
CA LYS A 12 -22.72 12.02 -5.49
C LYS A 12 -22.43 13.44 -5.02
N ARG A 13 -22.88 14.42 -5.81
CA ARG A 13 -23.06 15.80 -5.34
C ARG A 13 -24.20 15.81 -4.32
N LEU A 14 -23.86 16.00 -3.06
CA LEU A 14 -24.78 16.07 -1.92
C LEU A 14 -24.61 17.44 -1.24
N PRO A 15 -25.57 17.89 -0.42
CA PRO A 15 -25.37 19.06 0.43
C PRO A 15 -24.20 18.84 1.41
N ALA A 16 -23.42 19.89 1.64
CA ALA A 16 -22.32 19.87 2.61
C ALA A 16 -22.83 19.75 4.06
N VAL A 17 -22.00 19.20 4.94
CA VAL A 17 -22.37 18.82 6.30
C VAL A 17 -21.79 19.84 7.30
N TYR A 18 -22.21 21.10 7.23
CA TYR A 18 -21.67 22.17 8.09
C TYR A 18 -22.27 22.22 9.51
N GLY A 19 -23.39 21.53 9.75
CA GLY A 19 -24.18 21.72 10.98
C GLY A 19 -23.49 21.27 12.27
N TYR A 20 -22.42 20.48 12.20
CA TYR A 20 -21.67 20.09 13.39
C TYR A 20 -20.76 21.20 13.92
N HIS A 21 -20.40 22.21 13.12
CA HIS A 21 -19.50 23.28 13.58
C HIS A 21 -20.09 24.10 14.74
N SER A 22 -21.43 24.22 14.78
CA SER A 22 -22.19 24.91 15.82
C SER A 22 -22.47 24.08 17.08
N GLU A 23 -22.09 22.81 17.12
CA GLU A 23 -22.20 22.01 18.35
C GLU A 23 -21.17 22.46 19.40
N GLU A 24 -21.48 22.22 20.67
CA GLU A 24 -20.55 22.38 21.78
C GLU A 24 -19.53 21.23 21.82
N LEU A 25 -18.34 21.49 22.40
CA LEU A 25 -17.35 20.45 22.65
C LEU A 25 -17.71 19.69 23.93
N VAL A 26 -17.99 18.40 23.79
CA VAL A 26 -18.41 17.48 24.87
C VAL A 26 -17.45 16.29 24.98
N SER A 27 -17.53 15.53 26.10
CA SER A 27 -16.72 14.32 26.26
C SER A 27 -17.08 13.25 25.22
N VAL A 28 -16.17 12.30 24.95
CA VAL A 28 -16.39 11.27 23.94
C VAL A 28 -17.56 10.34 24.29
N GLU A 29 -17.90 10.18 25.58
CA GLU A 29 -19.14 9.52 26.01
C GLU A 29 -20.38 10.28 25.53
N LYS A 30 -20.44 11.60 25.74
CA LYS A 30 -21.59 12.43 25.34
C LYS A 30 -21.65 12.66 23.83
N ALA A 31 -20.50 12.69 23.17
CA ALA A 31 -20.40 12.78 21.72
C ALA A 31 -21.02 11.55 21.01
N LEU A 32 -21.00 10.38 21.67
CA LEU A 32 -21.42 9.09 21.12
C LEU A 32 -22.74 8.55 21.71
N GLU A 33 -23.28 9.18 22.75
CA GLU A 33 -24.58 8.86 23.36
C GLU A 33 -25.73 8.73 22.33
N PRO A 34 -25.86 9.58 21.27
CA PRO A 34 -26.94 9.46 20.28
C PRO A 34 -26.89 8.21 19.40
N ILE A 35 -25.77 7.49 19.36
CA ILE A 35 -25.58 6.28 18.53
C ILE A 35 -25.40 5.00 19.34
N GLU A 36 -25.54 5.06 20.67
CA GLU A 36 -25.29 3.92 21.57
C GLU A 36 -26.12 2.68 21.23
N SER A 37 -27.35 2.85 20.75
CA SER A 37 -28.22 1.76 20.32
C SER A 37 -27.79 1.08 19.00
N GLN A 38 -26.82 1.63 18.27
CA GLN A 38 -26.32 1.10 16.99
C GLN A 38 -25.04 0.27 17.15
N ILE A 39 -24.36 0.37 18.28
CA ILE A 39 -23.07 -0.30 18.55
C ILE A 39 -23.16 -1.04 19.88
N ASN A 40 -23.34 -2.36 19.80
CA ASN A 40 -23.23 -3.24 20.97
C ASN A 40 -21.91 -2.96 21.72
N GLU A 41 -21.99 -2.82 23.04
CA GLU A 41 -20.85 -2.58 23.92
C GLU A 41 -20.07 -1.27 23.67
N LEU A 42 -20.69 -0.23 23.08
CA LEU A 42 -20.02 1.06 22.82
C LEU A 42 -19.29 1.64 24.05
N LYS A 43 -19.87 1.52 25.26
CA LYS A 43 -19.23 1.92 26.53
C LYS A 43 -17.91 1.20 26.83
N VAL A 44 -17.73 -0.02 26.32
CA VAL A 44 -16.48 -0.79 26.46
C VAL A 44 -15.44 -0.26 25.48
N TYR A 45 -15.80 -0.01 24.22
CA TYR A 45 -14.90 0.58 23.23
C TYR A 45 -14.46 2.00 23.62
N ILE A 46 -15.37 2.83 24.16
CA ILE A 46 -15.03 4.16 24.69
C ILE A 46 -14.05 4.06 25.87
N LYS A 47 -14.28 3.14 26.83
CA LYS A 47 -13.35 2.90 27.94
C LYS A 47 -11.98 2.41 27.46
N ALA A 48 -11.93 1.57 26.42
CA ALA A 48 -10.69 1.13 25.80
C ALA A 48 -9.96 2.31 25.14
N ALA A 49 -10.67 3.15 24.37
CA ALA A 49 -10.10 4.32 23.74
C ALA A 49 -9.52 5.31 24.77
N LYS A 50 -10.28 5.72 25.80
CA LYS A 50 -9.78 6.64 26.86
C LYS A 50 -8.65 6.07 27.72
N LYS A 51 -8.41 4.75 27.66
CA LYS A 51 -7.30 4.04 28.33
C LYS A 51 -6.04 3.95 27.46
N TYR A 52 -6.19 3.73 26.15
CA TYR A 52 -5.08 3.45 25.23
C TYR A 52 -4.72 4.61 24.29
N CYS A 53 -5.54 5.65 24.22
CA CYS A 53 -5.20 6.88 23.49
C CYS A 53 -3.96 7.57 24.09
N HIS A 54 -3.13 8.17 23.25
CA HIS A 54 -1.97 8.94 23.68
C HIS A 54 -2.42 10.21 24.45
N PHE A 55 -2.21 10.19 25.76
CA PHE A 55 -2.45 11.31 26.67
C PHE A 55 -1.47 11.25 27.86
N PRO A 56 -0.76 12.35 28.22
CA PRO A 56 -0.79 13.68 27.62
C PRO A 56 -0.40 13.66 26.13
N SER A 57 -0.82 14.70 25.41
CA SER A 57 -0.65 14.84 23.96
C SER A 57 0.27 16.01 23.68
N GLU A 58 1.33 15.77 22.92
CA GLU A 58 2.31 16.80 22.57
C GLU A 58 1.70 17.86 21.63
N ASP A 59 0.69 17.47 20.84
CA ASP A 59 -0.09 18.32 19.93
C ASP A 59 -1.27 19.04 20.63
N GLY A 60 -1.40 18.94 21.96
CA GLY A 60 -2.42 19.67 22.74
C GLY A 60 -3.85 19.11 22.66
N LEU A 61 -4.02 17.82 22.32
CA LEU A 61 -5.30 17.14 22.43
C LEU A 61 -5.65 16.85 23.89
N THR A 62 -6.89 17.13 24.27
CA THR A 62 -7.49 16.60 25.50
C THR A 62 -7.61 15.07 25.43
N ARG A 63 -7.81 14.41 26.57
CA ARG A 63 -8.03 12.96 26.62
C ARG A 63 -9.24 12.53 25.78
N ASP A 64 -10.29 13.35 25.72
CA ASP A 64 -11.50 13.07 24.95
C ASP A 64 -11.31 13.24 23.45
N GLU A 65 -10.57 14.26 23.01
CA GLU A 65 -10.15 14.42 21.61
C GLU A 65 -9.23 13.27 21.15
N SER A 66 -8.22 12.93 21.96
CA SER A 66 -7.30 11.82 21.67
C SER A 66 -8.04 10.47 21.63
N ALA A 67 -8.98 10.25 22.56
CA ALA A 67 -9.85 9.08 22.54
C ALA A 67 -10.80 9.06 21.33
N ALA A 68 -11.29 10.21 20.86
CA ALA A 68 -12.14 10.31 19.68
C ALA A 68 -11.40 9.92 18.39
N VAL A 69 -10.11 10.27 18.26
CA VAL A 69 -9.25 9.78 17.16
C VAL A 69 -8.97 8.28 17.31
N TYR A 70 -8.62 7.82 18.51
CA TYR A 70 -8.33 6.40 18.74
C TYR A 70 -9.53 5.50 18.41
N ILE A 71 -10.74 5.84 18.89
CA ILE A 71 -11.96 5.05 18.64
C ILE A 71 -12.43 5.08 17.17
N TYR A 72 -12.09 6.11 16.38
CA TYR A 72 -12.29 6.09 14.93
C TYR A 72 -11.50 4.93 14.29
N THR A 73 -10.24 4.75 14.71
CA THR A 73 -9.32 3.79 14.06
C THR A 73 -9.61 2.34 14.41
N MET A 74 -10.13 2.06 15.61
CA MET A 74 -10.41 0.70 16.10
C MET A 74 -11.33 -0.10 15.15
N GLU A 75 -10.94 -1.34 14.83
CA GLU A 75 -11.76 -2.26 14.02
C GLU A 75 -12.36 -3.38 14.89
N TRP A 76 -13.70 -3.43 14.98
CA TRP A 76 -14.48 -4.52 15.59
C TRP A 76 -15.54 -5.10 14.64
N GLY A 77 -15.30 -5.01 13.32
CA GLY A 77 -16.18 -5.54 12.27
C GLY A 77 -17.15 -4.51 11.70
N LYS A 78 -18.31 -4.96 11.20
CA LYS A 78 -19.26 -4.10 10.44
C LYS A 78 -19.95 -3.00 11.25
N THR A 79 -19.85 -3.03 12.58
CA THR A 79 -20.33 -1.99 13.49
C THR A 79 -19.21 -1.09 14.03
N SER A 80 -17.99 -1.17 13.45
CA SER A 80 -16.88 -0.25 13.77
C SER A 80 -17.30 1.20 13.56
N LEU A 81 -16.85 2.10 14.43
CA LEU A 81 -17.33 3.48 14.45
C LEU A 81 -17.15 4.21 13.11
N TYR A 82 -15.96 4.10 12.50
CA TYR A 82 -15.70 4.68 11.18
C TYR A 82 -16.66 4.18 10.09
N HIS A 83 -17.07 2.90 10.15
CA HIS A 83 -17.90 2.29 9.10
C HIS A 83 -19.33 2.80 9.16
N LEU A 84 -19.87 2.97 10.38
CA LEU A 84 -21.20 3.54 10.58
C LEU A 84 -21.20 5.06 10.30
N LEU A 85 -20.16 5.79 10.69
CA LEU A 85 -19.99 7.20 10.36
C LEU A 85 -19.90 7.40 8.83
N ASN A 86 -19.01 6.68 8.14
CA ASN A 86 -18.87 6.79 6.70
C ASN A 86 -20.11 6.28 5.94
N LYS A 87 -20.89 5.36 6.51
CA LYS A 87 -22.21 4.99 5.96
C LYS A 87 -23.18 6.17 6.05
N ALA A 88 -23.25 6.87 7.19
CA ALA A 88 -24.11 8.06 7.35
C ALA A 88 -23.65 9.24 6.48
N LEU A 89 -22.33 9.44 6.30
CA LEU A 89 -21.76 10.49 5.45
C LEU A 89 -22.02 10.26 3.95
N ARG A 90 -22.22 9.00 3.51
CA ARG A 90 -22.66 8.63 2.16
C ARG A 90 -24.17 8.73 1.95
N ASP A 91 -24.95 8.93 3.02
CA ASP A 91 -26.40 9.04 2.90
C ASP A 91 -26.80 10.37 2.24
N ALA A 92 -27.70 10.28 1.27
CA ALA A 92 -28.28 11.46 0.63
C ALA A 92 -29.27 12.18 1.55
N ASN A 93 -29.90 11.47 2.49
CA ASN A 93 -30.70 12.07 3.54
C ASN A 93 -29.80 12.66 4.64
N ARG A 94 -29.47 13.96 4.50
CA ARG A 94 -28.66 14.70 5.48
C ARG A 94 -29.30 14.88 6.87
N GLN A 95 -30.51 14.39 7.12
CA GLN A 95 -31.01 14.23 8.49
C GLN A 95 -30.30 13.09 9.22
N ASN A 96 -29.92 12.01 8.53
CA ASN A 96 -29.35 10.80 9.12
C ASN A 96 -27.93 11.01 9.71
N ILE A 97 -27.22 12.05 9.27
CA ILE A 97 -25.91 12.43 9.81
C ILE A 97 -26.01 13.34 11.06
N ARG A 98 -27.17 13.94 11.36
CA ARG A 98 -27.33 14.87 12.50
C ARG A 98 -27.01 14.24 13.85
N ILE A 99 -27.34 12.96 14.05
CA ILE A 99 -27.02 12.22 15.28
C ILE A 99 -25.51 12.05 15.51
N TRP A 100 -24.69 12.27 14.48
CA TRP A 100 -23.23 12.23 14.56
C TRP A 100 -22.60 13.60 14.80
N TYR A 101 -23.37 14.70 14.82
CA TYR A 101 -22.81 16.05 14.90
C TYR A 101 -21.94 16.28 16.16
N PRO A 102 -22.33 15.84 17.39
CA PRO A 102 -21.45 15.95 18.56
C PRO A 102 -20.13 15.19 18.42
N TYR A 103 -20.13 14.00 17.79
CA TYR A 103 -18.90 13.26 17.50
C TYR A 103 -18.06 13.88 16.40
N LEU A 104 -18.69 14.36 15.32
CA LEU A 104 -18.00 15.11 14.27
C LEU A 104 -17.33 16.36 14.86
N LYS A 105 -18.02 17.13 15.70
CA LYS A 105 -17.43 18.30 16.38
C LYS A 105 -16.17 17.95 17.19
N LEU A 106 -16.24 16.90 18.01
CA LEU A 106 -15.11 16.46 18.83
C LEU A 106 -13.94 15.92 17.96
N PHE A 107 -14.24 15.06 16.99
CA PHE A 107 -13.25 14.42 16.12
C PHE A 107 -12.59 15.41 15.15
N ASP A 108 -13.35 16.33 14.56
CA ASP A 108 -12.85 17.34 13.63
C ASP A 108 -11.93 18.35 14.34
N THR A 109 -12.31 18.77 15.55
CA THR A 109 -11.47 19.62 16.42
C THR A 109 -10.20 18.90 16.87
N ALA A 110 -10.26 17.60 17.17
CA ALA A 110 -9.10 16.78 17.46
C ALA A 110 -8.14 16.69 16.26
N LEU A 111 -8.68 16.44 15.06
CA LEU A 111 -7.91 16.38 13.81
C LEU A 111 -7.23 17.71 13.48
N ASP A 112 -7.88 18.85 13.71
CA ASP A 112 -7.31 20.17 13.38
C ASP A 112 -6.04 20.52 14.16
N LYS A 113 -5.92 20.02 15.40
CA LYS A 113 -4.70 20.13 16.22
C LYS A 113 -3.53 19.27 15.70
N LEU A 114 -3.81 18.15 15.04
CA LEU A 114 -2.78 17.20 14.62
C LEU A 114 -1.92 17.68 13.45
N PRO A 115 -0.68 17.19 13.31
CA PRO A 115 0.24 17.60 12.25
C PRO A 115 -0.32 17.41 10.84
N THR A 116 -0.27 18.49 10.05
CA THR A 116 -0.75 18.51 8.67
C THR A 116 0.31 18.02 7.69
N VAL A 117 -0.07 17.09 6.83
CA VAL A 117 0.72 16.49 5.75
C VAL A 117 0.41 17.22 4.44
N LYS A 118 1.46 17.71 3.77
CA LYS A 118 1.39 18.35 2.45
C LYS A 118 2.21 17.57 1.43
N ASP A 119 1.81 16.32 1.19
CA ASP A 119 2.57 15.34 0.41
C ASP A 119 1.65 14.27 -0.22
N SER A 120 2.23 13.25 -0.82
CA SER A 120 1.56 12.14 -1.52
C SER A 120 1.19 11.02 -0.55
N VAL A 121 -0.11 10.75 -0.38
CA VAL A 121 -0.64 9.63 0.39
C VAL A 121 -1.37 8.63 -0.49
N TRP A 122 -1.49 7.40 0.00
CA TRP A 122 -1.97 6.25 -0.77
C TRP A 122 -3.24 5.65 -0.14
N ARG A 123 -4.22 5.29 -0.98
CA ARG A 123 -5.45 4.55 -0.58
C ARG A 123 -5.66 3.34 -1.47
N GLY A 124 -5.61 2.13 -0.89
CA GLY A 124 -5.90 0.88 -1.60
C GLY A 124 -7.36 0.46 -1.46
N VAL A 125 -8.05 0.25 -2.58
CA VAL A 125 -9.47 -0.17 -2.62
C VAL A 125 -9.59 -1.50 -3.40
N PRO A 126 -10.21 -2.55 -2.82
CA PRO A 126 -10.31 -3.88 -3.41
C PRO A 126 -11.42 -4.00 -4.47
N LEU A 127 -11.60 -2.97 -5.30
CA LEU A 127 -12.59 -2.88 -6.37
C LEU A 127 -11.95 -2.20 -7.61
N CYS A 128 -12.22 -2.70 -8.81
CA CYS A 128 -11.87 -2.03 -10.06
C CYS A 128 -12.89 -0.93 -10.39
N ILE A 129 -12.64 0.27 -9.89
CA ILE A 129 -13.45 1.49 -10.12
C ILE A 129 -12.66 2.60 -10.80
N GLY A 130 -11.35 2.43 -11.04
CA GLY A 130 -10.49 3.46 -11.64
C GLY A 130 -11.04 4.03 -12.95
N LYS A 131 -11.60 3.19 -13.83
CA LYS A 131 -12.29 3.58 -15.07
C LYS A 131 -13.49 4.55 -14.90
N ASN A 132 -13.98 4.76 -13.68
CA ASN A 132 -15.03 5.74 -13.38
C ASN A 132 -14.46 7.16 -13.19
N PHE A 133 -13.13 7.31 -13.23
CA PHE A 133 -12.42 8.57 -13.09
C PHE A 133 -11.84 9.01 -14.44
N THR A 134 -12.00 10.27 -14.82
CA THR A 134 -11.42 10.88 -16.03
C THR A 134 -10.60 12.10 -15.67
N LYS A 135 -9.59 12.47 -16.47
CA LYS A 135 -8.78 13.67 -16.24
C LYS A 135 -9.65 14.93 -16.05
N ASP A 136 -9.18 15.83 -15.19
CA ASP A 136 -9.79 17.10 -14.81
C ASP A 136 -11.17 17.01 -14.12
N GLN A 137 -11.70 15.80 -13.91
CA GLN A 137 -12.92 15.57 -13.14
C GLN A 137 -12.75 16.05 -11.70
N VAL A 138 -13.73 16.82 -11.22
CA VAL A 138 -13.80 17.31 -9.84
C VAL A 138 -14.95 16.61 -9.09
N PHE A 139 -14.65 16.08 -7.90
CA PHE A 139 -15.62 15.40 -7.03
C PHE A 139 -15.27 15.60 -5.55
N THR A 140 -16.21 15.25 -4.67
CA THR A 140 -16.05 15.33 -3.20
C THR A 140 -16.20 13.95 -2.57
N TRP A 141 -15.31 13.57 -1.65
CA TRP A 141 -15.55 12.45 -0.74
C TRP A 141 -16.13 12.95 0.57
N TRP A 142 -17.42 12.68 0.80
CA TRP A 142 -18.12 13.07 2.02
C TRP A 142 -17.68 12.26 3.26
N THR A 143 -17.06 11.10 3.05
CA THR A 143 -16.51 10.21 4.09
C THR A 143 -15.24 10.78 4.73
N VAL A 144 -14.90 10.30 5.94
CA VAL A 144 -13.54 10.39 6.49
C VAL A 144 -12.68 9.35 5.80
N ASN A 145 -11.49 9.73 5.33
CA ASN A 145 -10.69 8.90 4.41
C ASN A 145 -9.31 8.52 4.99
N SER A 146 -9.21 7.35 5.63
CA SER A 146 -7.94 6.73 6.06
C SER A 146 -7.02 6.39 4.88
N CYS A 147 -5.93 7.12 4.73
CA CYS A 147 -4.86 6.88 3.76
C CYS A 147 -3.55 6.55 4.50
N SER A 148 -2.49 6.18 3.79
CA SER A 148 -1.16 5.96 4.39
C SER A 148 -0.10 6.71 3.60
N SER A 149 0.88 7.31 4.29
CA SER A 149 2.10 7.81 3.62
C SER A 149 3.03 6.68 3.18
N SER A 150 2.83 5.46 3.69
CA SER A 150 3.71 4.31 3.48
C SER A 150 3.22 3.39 2.37
N VAL A 151 3.92 3.42 1.23
CA VAL A 151 3.67 2.48 0.12
C VAL A 151 3.77 1.01 0.55
N ASN A 152 4.55 0.69 1.59
CA ASN A 152 4.69 -0.68 2.10
C ASN A 152 3.44 -1.19 2.82
N VAL A 153 2.71 -0.31 3.50
CA VAL A 153 1.39 -0.63 4.08
C VAL A 153 0.41 -0.98 2.96
N ILE A 154 0.40 -0.18 1.88
CA ILE A 154 -0.55 -0.35 0.76
C ILE A 154 -0.15 -1.47 -0.22
N LYS A 155 1.11 -1.91 -0.28
CA LYS A 155 1.54 -3.11 -1.04
C LYS A 155 0.71 -4.36 -0.70
N ASN A 156 0.21 -4.47 0.54
CA ASN A 156 -0.62 -5.59 0.97
C ASN A 156 -1.97 -5.69 0.22
N PHE A 157 -2.46 -4.60 -0.40
CA PHE A 157 -3.69 -4.61 -1.20
C PHE A 157 -3.53 -5.23 -2.60
N PHE A 158 -2.30 -5.46 -3.07
CA PHE A 158 -2.04 -6.02 -4.41
C PHE A 158 -2.09 -7.55 -4.46
N GLY A 159 -1.80 -8.24 -3.35
CA GLY A 159 -1.34 -9.64 -3.35
C GLY A 159 -2.34 -10.76 -3.70
N ASN A 160 -3.56 -10.44 -4.16
CA ASN A 160 -4.69 -11.38 -4.20
C ASN A 160 -5.32 -11.62 -5.59
N ASN A 161 -4.67 -11.23 -6.70
CA ASN A 161 -5.14 -11.43 -8.08
C ASN A 161 -6.59 -10.94 -8.35
N LYS A 162 -7.03 -9.91 -7.63
CA LYS A 162 -8.33 -9.25 -7.80
C LYS A 162 -8.10 -7.83 -8.31
N SER A 163 -8.83 -7.44 -9.34
CA SER A 163 -8.72 -6.10 -9.92
C SER A 163 -9.16 -5.04 -8.90
N SER A 164 -8.29 -4.05 -8.69
CA SER A 164 -8.33 -3.10 -7.58
C SER A 164 -8.09 -1.68 -8.06
N THR A 165 -8.30 -0.69 -7.19
CA THR A 165 -7.98 0.71 -7.48
C THR A 165 -7.07 1.26 -6.40
N LEU A 166 -5.93 1.78 -6.82
CA LEU A 166 -5.01 2.52 -5.98
C LEU A 166 -5.17 4.01 -6.26
N PHE A 167 -5.44 4.79 -5.22
CA PHE A 167 -5.38 6.24 -5.32
C PHE A 167 -4.02 6.72 -4.83
N LEU A 168 -3.34 7.48 -5.69
CA LEU A 168 -2.22 8.36 -5.33
C LEU A 168 -2.81 9.76 -5.13
N ILE A 169 -2.77 10.27 -3.90
CA ILE A 169 -3.46 11.50 -3.52
C ILE A 169 -2.43 12.52 -3.06
N GLN A 170 -2.27 13.61 -3.81
CA GLN A 170 -1.51 14.76 -3.34
C GLN A 170 -2.43 15.56 -2.40
N THR A 171 -2.18 15.46 -1.09
CA THR A 171 -2.98 16.14 -0.06
C THR A 171 -2.27 17.39 0.44
N ILE A 172 -3.05 18.36 0.91
CA ILE A 172 -2.61 19.63 1.48
C ILE A 172 -3.16 19.86 2.91
N ASN A 173 -4.21 19.14 3.31
CA ASN A 173 -4.80 19.22 4.66
C ASN A 173 -4.86 17.86 5.39
N GLY A 174 -4.27 16.80 4.83
CA GLY A 174 -4.27 15.47 5.44
C GLY A 174 -3.64 15.47 6.83
N LYS A 175 -4.25 14.78 7.80
CA LYS A 175 -3.85 14.81 9.20
C LYS A 175 -3.12 13.52 9.58
N LYS A 176 -1.86 13.61 9.98
CA LYS A 176 -1.09 12.46 10.47
C LYS A 176 -1.61 12.05 11.85
N ILE A 177 -1.98 10.78 12.02
CA ILE A 177 -2.55 10.29 13.29
C ILE A 177 -1.70 9.22 13.99
N SER A 178 -0.43 9.05 13.60
CA SER A 178 0.56 8.27 14.37
C SER A 178 0.66 8.80 15.80
N GLY A 179 0.73 7.89 16.78
CA GLY A 179 0.57 8.15 18.21
C GLY A 179 -0.89 8.06 18.67
N TYR A 180 -1.86 8.34 17.79
CA TYR A 180 -3.28 8.46 18.13
C TYR A 180 -4.14 7.33 17.53
N THR A 181 -3.52 6.31 16.92
CA THR A 181 -4.22 5.21 16.24
C THR A 181 -4.08 3.89 16.99
N ALA A 182 -5.09 3.02 16.86
CA ALA A 182 -5.01 1.63 17.30
C ALA A 182 -4.06 0.77 16.42
N TYR A 183 -3.51 1.33 15.33
CA TYR A 183 -2.73 0.61 14.32
C TYR A 183 -1.49 1.42 13.87
N GLU A 184 -0.56 1.70 14.79
CA GLU A 184 0.64 2.53 14.54
C GLU A 184 1.47 2.11 13.32
N SER A 185 1.51 0.82 12.97
CA SER A 185 2.23 0.31 11.80
C SER A 185 1.53 0.56 10.44
N GLU A 186 0.42 1.30 10.41
CA GLU A 186 -0.31 1.63 9.17
C GLU A 186 0.07 3.02 8.60
N ASP A 187 0.95 3.78 9.27
CA ASP A 187 1.42 5.12 8.86
C ASP A 187 0.26 6.06 8.43
N GLU A 188 -0.82 6.04 9.22
CA GLU A 188 -2.13 6.54 8.82
C GLU A 188 -2.20 8.08 8.76
N VAL A 189 -2.73 8.57 7.63
CA VAL A 189 -3.05 9.96 7.36
C VAL A 189 -4.54 10.04 7.02
N VAL A 190 -5.30 10.80 7.82
CA VAL A 190 -6.74 10.98 7.65
C VAL A 190 -7.02 12.22 6.81
N LEU A 191 -7.81 12.09 5.75
CA LEU A 191 -8.42 13.24 5.07
C LEU A 191 -9.80 13.49 5.68
N LYS A 192 -10.11 14.77 5.99
CA LYS A 192 -11.34 15.21 6.67
C LYS A 192 -12.60 14.90 5.85
N ILE A 193 -13.79 15.10 6.45
CA ILE A 193 -15.04 14.94 5.69
C ILE A 193 -15.17 16.01 4.62
N GLY A 194 -15.69 15.65 3.45
CA GLY A 194 -16.00 16.61 2.39
C GLY A 194 -14.79 17.12 1.60
N THR A 195 -13.60 16.51 1.74
CA THR A 195 -12.44 16.86 0.92
C THR A 195 -12.77 16.75 -0.57
N GLN A 196 -12.44 17.80 -1.33
CA GLN A 196 -12.65 17.88 -2.76
C GLN A 196 -11.36 17.54 -3.52
N PHE A 197 -11.48 16.80 -4.62
CA PHE A 197 -10.36 16.33 -5.41
C PHE A 197 -10.55 16.63 -6.90
N ARG A 198 -9.44 16.92 -7.57
CA ARG A 198 -9.30 16.97 -9.04
C ARG A 198 -8.51 15.74 -9.51
N VAL A 199 -9.01 15.03 -10.52
CA VAL A 199 -8.25 13.94 -11.17
C VAL A 199 -7.16 14.55 -12.05
N LYS A 200 -5.89 14.29 -11.72
CA LYS A 200 -4.73 14.96 -12.34
C LYS A 200 -4.42 14.48 -13.76
N SER A 201 -4.65 13.19 -14.00
CA SER A 201 -4.41 12.50 -15.28
C SER A 201 -5.41 11.36 -15.40
N ASP A 202 -5.65 10.89 -16.63
CA ASP A 202 -6.46 9.69 -16.81
C ASP A 202 -5.85 8.48 -16.07
N PRO A 203 -6.67 7.54 -15.58
CA PRO A 203 -6.20 6.40 -14.80
C PRO A 203 -5.22 5.51 -15.58
N LEU A 204 -4.15 5.08 -14.92
CA LEU A 204 -3.24 4.08 -15.46
C LEU A 204 -3.79 2.68 -15.19
N GLU A 205 -4.31 2.01 -16.22
CA GLU A 205 -4.64 0.59 -16.16
C GLU A 205 -3.35 -0.28 -16.10
N GLN A 206 -3.40 -1.33 -15.29
CA GLN A 206 -2.33 -2.32 -15.12
C GLN A 206 -2.72 -3.65 -15.76
N SER A 207 -1.74 -4.51 -16.06
CA SER A 207 -1.93 -5.80 -16.76
C SER A 207 -2.85 -6.81 -16.05
N ASN A 208 -3.18 -6.58 -14.78
CA ASN A 208 -4.13 -7.35 -13.96
C ASN A 208 -5.52 -6.67 -13.83
N GLN A 209 -5.84 -5.69 -14.69
CA GLN A 209 -7.04 -4.84 -14.64
C GLN A 209 -7.15 -3.95 -13.38
N SER A 210 -6.12 -3.90 -12.51
CA SER A 210 -6.06 -2.87 -11.48
C SER A 210 -5.77 -1.49 -12.10
N HIS A 211 -6.15 -0.43 -11.41
CA HIS A 211 -5.99 0.94 -11.88
C HIS A 211 -5.27 1.80 -10.85
N ILE A 212 -4.40 2.72 -11.30
CA ILE A 212 -3.86 3.80 -10.47
C ILE A 212 -4.53 5.12 -10.88
N VAL A 213 -5.20 5.77 -9.93
CA VAL A 213 -5.85 7.08 -10.10
C VAL A 213 -5.03 8.14 -9.37
N HIS A 214 -4.64 9.20 -10.07
CA HIS A 214 -3.90 10.32 -9.47
C HIS A 214 -4.88 11.45 -9.13
N LEU A 215 -5.02 11.74 -7.84
CA LEU A 215 -5.84 12.82 -7.30
C LEU A 215 -4.95 13.95 -6.76
N MET A 216 -5.43 15.18 -6.90
CA MET A 216 -4.95 16.34 -6.14
C MET A 216 -6.11 16.85 -5.28
N GLU A 217 -5.88 17.08 -4.00
CA GLU A 217 -6.79 17.84 -3.15
C GLU A 217 -6.87 19.29 -3.66
N ILE A 218 -8.08 19.88 -3.62
CA ILE A 218 -8.33 21.26 -4.02
C ILE A 218 -8.32 22.14 -2.76
N ASP A 219 -7.65 23.29 -2.84
CA ASP A 219 -7.68 24.32 -1.80
C ASP A 219 -8.80 25.33 -2.09
N ASP A 220 -9.81 25.41 -1.23
CA ASP A 220 -10.92 26.37 -1.33
C ASP A 220 -10.44 27.84 -1.37
N ASN A 221 -9.22 28.13 -0.93
CA ASN A 221 -8.63 29.48 -0.93
C ASN A 221 -7.91 29.82 -2.25
N HIS A 222 -7.59 28.85 -3.10
CA HIS A 222 -6.54 28.97 -4.11
C HIS A 222 -6.96 28.75 -5.58
N ASP A 223 -8.26 28.59 -5.87
CA ASP A 223 -8.83 28.61 -7.24
C ASP A 223 -8.81 30.05 -7.86
N LYS A 224 -7.64 30.70 -7.80
CA LYS A 224 -7.25 31.96 -8.47
C LYS A 224 -5.82 31.90 -9.03
N GLU A 225 -5.31 30.72 -9.42
CA GLU A 225 -4.16 30.69 -10.32
C GLU A 225 -4.58 31.16 -11.73
N PRO A 226 -3.93 32.21 -12.30
CA PRO A 226 -4.22 32.66 -13.65
C PRO A 226 -3.56 31.75 -14.69
N LEU A 227 -4.29 31.45 -15.77
CA LEU A 227 -3.76 30.77 -16.95
C LEU A 227 -2.56 31.53 -17.53
N THR A 228 -1.36 31.05 -17.25
CA THR A 228 -0.07 31.64 -17.65
C THR A 228 0.90 30.51 -18.04
N PRO A 229 1.90 30.77 -18.90
CA PRO A 229 1.62 30.68 -20.33
C PRO A 229 2.14 29.38 -20.95
N THR A 230 1.72 29.12 -22.19
CA THR A 230 2.25 28.07 -23.06
C THR A 230 3.79 28.02 -23.00
N MET A 231 4.36 26.88 -22.59
CA MET A 231 5.80 26.68 -22.72
C MET A 231 6.20 26.76 -24.20
N ASN A 232 6.90 27.84 -24.55
CA ASN A 232 7.35 28.09 -25.91
C ASN A 232 8.23 26.94 -26.42
N ASN A 233 8.09 26.64 -27.72
CA ASN A 233 8.84 25.60 -28.41
C ASN A 233 10.34 25.61 -28.06
N LEU A 234 10.79 24.62 -27.29
CA LEU A 234 12.17 24.16 -27.32
C LEU A 234 12.42 23.57 -28.71
N LYS A 235 12.87 24.44 -29.64
CA LYS A 235 13.30 24.01 -30.97
C LYS A 235 14.36 22.93 -30.82
N LEU A 236 14.11 21.76 -31.40
CA LEU A 236 15.09 20.69 -31.49
C LEU A 236 16.21 21.12 -32.46
N THR A 237 17.23 21.81 -31.95
CA THR A 237 18.42 22.16 -32.74
C THR A 237 19.23 20.91 -32.99
N SER A 238 19.28 20.46 -34.25
CA SER A 238 19.98 19.24 -34.67
C SER A 238 21.47 19.32 -34.36
N ILE A 239 21.93 18.48 -33.42
CA ILE A 239 23.35 18.27 -33.14
C ILE A 239 23.99 17.56 -34.34
N PRO A 240 25.16 17.99 -34.85
CA PRO A 240 25.79 17.37 -36.02
C PRO A 240 26.11 15.88 -35.84
N SER A 241 25.84 15.11 -36.88
CA SER A 241 26.07 13.66 -36.91
C SER A 241 27.56 13.30 -37.04
N ASN A 242 28.29 13.27 -35.91
CA ASN A 242 29.59 12.58 -35.87
C ASN A 242 30.04 12.14 -34.45
N GLN A 243 29.48 11.05 -33.96
CA GLN A 243 30.18 10.09 -33.09
C GLN A 243 29.56 8.71 -33.27
N ARG A 244 30.38 7.65 -33.31
CA ARG A 244 29.91 6.29 -33.60
C ARG A 244 29.03 5.78 -32.46
N ALA A 245 27.78 5.47 -32.77
CA ALA A 245 26.98 4.62 -31.90
C ALA A 245 27.66 3.24 -31.80
N SER A 246 28.15 2.89 -30.61
CA SER A 246 28.48 1.49 -30.28
C SER A 246 27.20 0.66 -30.37
N LYS A 247 27.25 -0.47 -31.10
CA LYS A 247 26.14 -1.44 -31.17
C LYS A 247 25.61 -1.75 -29.74
N PRO A 248 24.29 -2.02 -29.57
CA PRO A 248 23.85 -2.77 -28.40
C PRO A 248 24.60 -4.12 -28.36
N PRO A 249 24.98 -4.63 -27.18
CA PRO A 249 25.71 -5.88 -27.08
C PRO A 249 24.89 -7.04 -27.67
N GLU A 250 25.49 -7.79 -28.58
CA GLU A 250 24.88 -8.97 -29.18
C GLU A 250 24.61 -10.03 -28.09
N PHE A 251 23.49 -10.73 -28.19
CA PHE A 251 23.00 -11.65 -27.14
C PHE A 251 24.07 -12.69 -26.78
N ALA A 252 24.58 -12.62 -25.56
CA ALA A 252 25.64 -13.51 -25.07
C ALA A 252 25.18 -14.98 -25.08
N THR A 253 25.87 -15.80 -25.88
CA THR A 253 25.58 -17.24 -25.99
C THR A 253 25.94 -17.97 -24.68
N PRO A 254 25.14 -18.96 -24.25
CA PRO A 254 25.38 -19.69 -23.01
C PRO A 254 26.76 -20.37 -22.99
N GLY A 255 27.61 -19.98 -22.02
CA GLY A 255 28.96 -20.53 -21.83
C GLY A 255 30.11 -19.52 -21.92
N THR A 256 29.83 -18.26 -22.29
CA THR A 256 30.86 -17.23 -22.50
C THR A 256 31.35 -16.51 -21.23
N TYR A 257 30.68 -16.67 -20.08
CA TYR A 257 31.19 -16.23 -18.77
C TYR A 257 32.21 -17.23 -18.20
N ALA A 258 33.49 -16.85 -18.21
CA ALA A 258 34.65 -17.74 -18.07
C ALA A 258 34.79 -18.53 -16.74
N GLU A 259 34.01 -18.21 -15.69
CA GLU A 259 34.10 -18.89 -14.38
C GLU A 259 33.01 -19.96 -14.13
N LEU A 260 31.95 -20.03 -14.96
CA LEU A 260 30.83 -20.96 -14.79
C LEU A 260 31.16 -22.39 -15.26
N ARG A 261 31.92 -23.13 -14.45
CA ARG A 261 32.33 -24.51 -14.75
C ARG A 261 31.30 -25.56 -14.31
N CYS A 262 30.55 -26.12 -15.26
CA CYS A 262 29.71 -27.29 -15.04
C CYS A 262 30.53 -28.51 -14.59
N LYS A 263 30.03 -29.24 -13.58
CA LYS A 263 30.51 -30.56 -13.14
C LYS A 263 29.37 -31.53 -12.81
N GLY A 264 28.16 -31.27 -13.34
CA GLY A 264 26.94 -31.98 -13.01
C GLY A 264 26.76 -33.32 -13.72
N ARG A 265 26.07 -34.24 -13.04
CA ARG A 265 25.50 -35.45 -13.66
C ARG A 265 24.30 -35.07 -14.54
N PRO A 266 23.86 -35.92 -15.48
CA PRO A 266 22.63 -35.66 -16.23
C PRO A 266 21.42 -35.69 -15.27
N CYS A 267 20.53 -34.70 -15.41
CA CYS A 267 19.31 -34.58 -14.62
C CYS A 267 18.38 -35.77 -14.88
N VAL A 268 17.92 -36.43 -13.81
CA VAL A 268 17.19 -37.71 -13.88
C VAL A 268 15.90 -37.62 -14.73
N LYS A 269 15.25 -36.44 -14.76
CA LYS A 269 13.96 -36.24 -15.46
C LYS A 269 14.09 -35.96 -16.97
N CYS A 270 15.13 -35.26 -17.41
CA CYS A 270 15.31 -34.87 -18.82
C CYS A 270 16.49 -35.59 -19.52
N GLN A 271 17.45 -36.11 -18.74
CA GLN A 271 18.78 -36.64 -19.08
C GLN A 271 19.71 -35.75 -19.94
N LYS A 272 19.19 -34.70 -20.59
CA LYS A 272 19.93 -33.74 -21.42
C LYS A 272 20.55 -32.61 -20.59
N CYS A 273 19.79 -32.08 -19.64
CA CYS A 273 20.20 -31.03 -18.70
C CYS A 273 21.26 -31.58 -17.72
N ARG A 274 22.19 -30.76 -17.25
CA ARG A 274 23.19 -31.12 -16.21
C ARG A 274 23.19 -30.10 -15.08
N ASP A 275 23.53 -30.53 -13.87
CA ASP A 275 23.60 -29.62 -12.71
C ASP A 275 24.72 -28.58 -12.89
N TRP A 276 24.35 -27.31 -12.79
CA TRP A 276 25.32 -26.21 -12.77
C TRP A 276 25.68 -25.93 -11.31
N ARG A 277 26.97 -25.80 -11.01
CA ARG A 277 27.40 -25.12 -9.78
C ARG A 277 27.62 -23.66 -10.09
N PHE A 278 26.80 -22.79 -9.51
CA PHE A 278 27.04 -21.36 -9.59
C PHE A 278 28.22 -21.00 -8.68
N ARG A 279 29.04 -20.07 -9.15
CA ARG A 279 30.14 -19.46 -8.38
C ARG A 279 30.48 -18.13 -9.02
N GLY A 280 29.99 -17.05 -8.44
CA GLY A 280 30.09 -15.69 -8.99
C GLY A 280 29.82 -14.63 -7.94
N ASN A 281 29.71 -13.37 -8.38
CA ASN A 281 29.40 -12.21 -7.54
C ASN A 281 27.91 -11.78 -7.65
N GLU A 282 27.57 -10.67 -6.99
CA GLU A 282 26.20 -10.11 -6.93
C GLU A 282 25.66 -9.74 -8.30
N ASP A 283 26.43 -9.03 -9.13
CA ASP A 283 26.02 -8.63 -10.49
C ASP A 283 25.75 -9.85 -11.38
N GLN A 284 26.60 -10.87 -11.30
CA GLN A 284 26.45 -12.14 -12.03
C GLN A 284 25.21 -12.93 -11.55
N TRP A 285 24.88 -12.85 -10.27
CA TRP A 285 23.66 -13.47 -9.72
C TRP A 285 22.40 -12.72 -10.17
N ASN A 286 22.39 -11.39 -10.06
CA ASN A 286 21.31 -10.53 -10.52
C ASN A 286 21.05 -10.70 -12.03
N TRP A 287 22.10 -10.90 -12.83
CA TRP A 287 21.97 -11.25 -14.25
C TRP A 287 21.25 -12.59 -14.45
N VAL A 288 21.53 -13.63 -13.66
CA VAL A 288 20.84 -14.93 -13.75
C VAL A 288 19.35 -14.80 -13.42
N CYS A 289 19.01 -14.05 -12.37
CA CYS A 289 17.60 -13.78 -12.00
C CYS A 289 16.85 -13.04 -13.11
N ASN A 290 17.46 -11.98 -13.66
CA ASN A 290 16.89 -11.20 -14.76
C ASN A 290 16.75 -12.03 -16.06
N HIS A 291 17.74 -12.85 -16.39
CA HIS A 291 17.70 -13.70 -17.60
C HIS A 291 16.62 -14.80 -17.54
N ARG A 292 16.19 -15.22 -16.35
CA ARG A 292 15.02 -16.10 -16.16
C ARG A 292 13.71 -15.36 -15.82
N ASN A 293 13.74 -14.03 -15.76
CA ASN A 293 12.60 -13.16 -15.49
C ASN A 293 11.83 -13.54 -14.20
N TRP A 294 12.56 -13.94 -13.15
CA TRP A 294 11.99 -14.42 -11.87
C TRP A 294 11.39 -13.27 -11.04
N ASP A 295 10.19 -13.51 -10.50
CA ASP A 295 9.49 -12.56 -9.62
C ASP A 295 9.75 -12.84 -8.12
N GLN A 296 9.16 -12.02 -7.25
CA GLN A 296 9.31 -12.15 -5.80
C GLN A 296 8.59 -13.37 -5.21
N MET A 297 7.63 -13.96 -5.91
CA MET A 297 7.00 -15.24 -5.54
C MET A 297 7.86 -16.44 -5.95
N ASP A 298 8.56 -16.40 -7.08
CA ASP A 298 9.55 -17.42 -7.46
C ASP A 298 10.81 -17.32 -6.60
N TRP A 299 11.24 -16.11 -6.22
CA TRP A 299 12.23 -15.91 -5.14
C TRP A 299 11.74 -16.50 -3.82
N SER A 300 10.50 -16.24 -3.42
CA SER A 300 9.92 -16.79 -2.18
C SER A 300 9.71 -18.30 -2.23
N ARG A 301 9.41 -18.87 -3.41
CA ARG A 301 9.35 -20.31 -3.64
C ARG A 301 10.73 -20.91 -3.49
N TRP A 302 11.76 -20.37 -4.15
CA TRP A 302 13.14 -20.85 -4.01
C TRP A 302 13.62 -20.74 -2.54
N TYR A 303 13.41 -19.59 -1.88
CA TYR A 303 13.76 -19.36 -0.48
C TYR A 303 12.89 -20.12 0.55
N ASN A 304 11.85 -20.85 0.12
CA ASN A 304 11.08 -21.80 0.94
C ASN A 304 11.08 -23.25 0.38
N ALA A 305 11.77 -23.49 -0.74
CA ALA A 305 12.08 -24.79 -1.33
C ALA A 305 13.57 -25.17 -1.19
N ASP A 306 14.41 -24.25 -0.70
CA ASP A 306 15.64 -24.49 0.18
C ASP A 306 15.58 -24.86 3.20
N LYS A 307 15.22 -23.96 4.19
CA LYS A 307 14.99 -24.13 5.66
C LYS A 307 14.06 -25.31 6.06
N LYS A 308 13.22 -25.82 5.16
CA LYS A 308 12.38 -27.01 5.39
C LYS A 308 13.13 -28.34 5.18
N LEU A 309 14.14 -28.39 4.29
CA LEU A 309 14.42 -29.63 3.55
C LEU A 309 15.90 -30.05 3.55
N LEU A 310 16.72 -29.43 4.37
CA LEU A 310 17.97 -30.04 4.84
C LEU A 310 17.75 -31.33 5.62
N LYS A 311 16.64 -31.36 6.36
CA LYS A 311 16.44 -32.28 7.47
C LYS A 311 16.31 -33.76 7.07
N LYS A 312 16.09 -34.09 5.79
CA LYS A 312 16.09 -35.49 5.29
C LYS A 312 17.39 -35.94 4.62
N ARG A 313 18.38 -35.06 4.37
CA ARG A 313 19.56 -35.39 3.53
C ARG A 313 20.61 -36.30 4.18
N ARG A 314 20.34 -36.84 5.38
CA ARG A 314 21.26 -37.70 6.16
C ARG A 314 21.28 -39.19 5.77
N SER A 315 20.32 -39.66 4.97
CA SER A 315 20.26 -41.05 4.49
C SER A 315 20.22 -41.09 2.95
N GLY A 316 21.21 -41.74 2.33
CA GLY A 316 21.54 -41.60 0.91
C GLY A 316 20.66 -42.31 -0.12
N THR A 317 19.38 -42.56 0.17
CA THR A 317 18.43 -43.23 -0.74
C THR A 317 17.12 -42.45 -0.84
N CYS A 318 16.73 -42.09 -2.05
CA CYS A 318 15.46 -41.40 -2.33
C CYS A 318 14.39 -42.44 -2.70
N PHE A 319 13.31 -42.49 -1.92
CA PHE A 319 12.08 -43.18 -2.30
C PHE A 319 11.14 -42.20 -3.03
N PHE A 320 10.42 -42.71 -4.02
CA PHE A 320 9.30 -42.02 -4.65
C PHE A 320 8.02 -42.37 -3.90
N ASP A 321 7.19 -41.35 -3.65
CA ASP A 321 5.76 -41.47 -3.36
C ASP A 321 5.09 -40.22 -3.96
N ASP A 322 3.80 -40.29 -4.27
CA ASP A 322 3.19 -39.34 -5.21
C ASP A 322 2.85 -37.96 -4.60
N GLY A 323 3.25 -36.90 -5.32
CA GLY A 323 2.89 -35.51 -5.05
C GLY A 323 4.00 -34.64 -4.42
N ASP A 324 4.09 -33.39 -4.88
CA ASP A 324 4.90 -32.26 -4.38
C ASP A 324 6.42 -32.44 -4.19
N LEU A 325 7.19 -31.76 -5.06
CA LEU A 325 8.65 -31.82 -5.12
C LEU A 325 9.32 -30.67 -4.35
N TYR A 326 10.43 -31.01 -3.68
CA TYR A 326 11.06 -30.29 -2.58
C TYR A 326 12.57 -30.79 -2.50
N TYR A 327 13.52 -30.04 -1.89
CA TYR A 327 14.78 -30.45 -1.15
C TYR A 327 16.05 -29.51 -1.27
N PHE A 328 16.84 -29.30 -0.18
CA PHE A 328 17.68 -28.08 0.17
C PHE A 328 19.20 -28.26 0.48
N ASP A 329 19.97 -27.16 0.74
CA ASP A 329 21.13 -27.11 1.70
C ASP A 329 21.33 -25.79 2.56
N ASP A 330 22.23 -25.74 3.58
CA ASP A 330 22.07 -24.87 4.80
C ASP A 330 22.86 -23.54 4.91
N GLY A 331 22.33 -22.67 5.79
CA GLY A 331 23.16 -21.95 6.76
C GLY A 331 23.24 -20.42 6.63
N LEU A 332 22.30 -19.71 7.26
CA LEU A 332 22.55 -18.53 8.10
C LEU A 332 21.26 -18.03 8.79
N ARG A 333 21.39 -17.55 10.03
CA ARG A 333 20.39 -16.72 10.72
C ARG A 333 20.92 -15.29 10.85
N ASP A 334 19.97 -14.39 11.07
CA ASP A 334 20.13 -13.00 11.49
C ASP A 334 20.68 -12.01 10.43
N GLU A 335 20.18 -10.77 10.51
CA GLU A 335 20.58 -9.55 9.78
C GLU A 335 20.76 -9.61 8.24
N PHE A 336 19.63 -9.57 7.53
CA PHE A 336 19.53 -9.46 6.05
C PHE A 336 19.85 -8.04 5.50
N SER A 337 20.99 -7.48 5.90
CA SER A 337 21.60 -6.27 5.31
C SER A 337 23.00 -6.51 4.72
N SER A 338 23.45 -7.77 4.70
CA SER A 338 24.87 -8.11 4.48
C SER A 338 25.13 -9.28 3.51
N PHE A 339 24.15 -9.60 2.65
CA PHE A 339 24.12 -10.85 1.87
C PHE A 339 25.29 -11.06 0.88
N PHE A 340 26.00 -10.00 0.50
CA PHE A 340 27.20 -10.06 -0.35
C PHE A 340 28.49 -9.54 0.32
N ARG A 341 28.70 -9.78 1.62
CA ARG A 341 30.01 -9.57 2.29
C ARG A 341 31.08 -10.61 1.89
N GLY A 342 31.41 -10.66 0.60
CA GLY A 342 32.70 -11.13 0.07
C GLY A 342 33.01 -12.64 0.11
N ARG A 343 32.07 -13.52 0.50
CA ARG A 343 32.32 -14.97 0.55
C ARG A 343 31.83 -15.69 -0.71
N ARG A 344 32.67 -16.58 -1.27
CA ARG A 344 32.38 -17.38 -2.47
C ARG A 344 31.54 -18.62 -2.13
N HIS A 345 30.22 -18.49 -2.20
CA HIS A 345 29.25 -19.61 -2.09
C HIS A 345 29.38 -20.63 -3.26
N ARG A 346 28.67 -21.78 -3.20
CA ARG A 346 28.92 -22.94 -4.11
C ARG A 346 27.66 -23.77 -4.43
N ASP A 347 26.57 -23.10 -4.73
CA ASP A 347 25.25 -23.73 -4.76
C ASP A 347 24.91 -24.34 -6.12
N HIS A 348 24.00 -25.32 -6.11
CA HIS A 348 23.61 -26.08 -7.29
C HIS A 348 22.33 -25.50 -7.91
N VAL A 349 22.43 -25.07 -9.16
CA VAL A 349 21.33 -24.52 -9.95
C VAL A 349 21.00 -25.53 -11.06
N CYS A 350 19.85 -26.20 -10.97
CA CYS A 350 19.39 -27.10 -12.02
C CYS A 350 18.47 -26.34 -12.98
N LEU A 351 19.04 -25.84 -14.09
CA LEU A 351 18.30 -25.15 -15.14
C LEU A 351 17.63 -26.16 -16.06
N CYS A 352 16.36 -26.47 -15.79
CA CYS A 352 15.48 -27.21 -16.70
C CYS A 352 14.48 -26.24 -17.32
N GLU A 353 14.37 -26.27 -18.65
CA GLU A 353 13.31 -25.56 -19.36
C GLU A 353 12.02 -26.39 -19.34
N LYS A 354 10.88 -25.70 -19.27
CA LYS A 354 9.57 -26.32 -19.44
C LYS A 354 9.28 -26.39 -20.94
N HIS A 355 8.95 -27.59 -21.41
CA HIS A 355 8.11 -27.78 -22.59
C HIS A 355 6.65 -27.59 -22.20
#